data_AF-A0A8I0FCY3-F1
#
_entry.id   AF-A0A8I0FCY3-F1
#
_cell.length_a   1.000
_cell.length_b   1.000
_cell.length_c   1.000
_cell.angle_alpha   90.00
_cell.angle_beta   90.00
_cell.angle_gamma   90.00
#
_symmetry.space_group_name_H-M   'P 1'
#
loop_
_entity.id
_entity.type
_entity.pdbx_description
1 polymer ?
#
loop_
_entity_poly.entity_id
_entity_poly.type
_entity_poly.pdbx_seq_one_letter_code
_entity_poly.pdbx_strand_id
1 'polypeptide(L)'
;GHPRNLINPGRGINMGDGWETKRRRAPGFDWCILALGQTGAIEKIDIDTAHFKGNFPAQVSIQAVYVKDATDPQLIPQSMFWPFLLEAQDMQMDHIHSFVNEILQHEKISHIRINMIPDGGISRIRLWGKTKS
;
A
#
# COMPACT_ATOMS: atom_id res chain seq x y z
N GLY A 1 -2.69 14.19 -3.36
CA GLY A 1 -1.39 14.36 -2.67
C GLY A 1 -0.34 13.38 -3.21
N HIS A 2 0.82 13.26 -2.56
CA HIS A 2 1.97 12.49 -3.07
C HIS A 2 2.10 11.12 -2.33
N PRO A 3 2.54 10.02 -2.97
CA PRO A 3 2.69 8.70 -2.34
C PRO A 3 3.44 8.68 -0.99
N ARG A 4 4.51 9.49 -0.89
CA ARG A 4 5.25 9.71 0.38
C ARG A 4 4.37 9.99 1.60
N ASN A 5 3.19 10.56 1.41
CA ASN A 5 2.29 10.93 2.49
C ASN A 5 1.68 9.72 3.22
N LEU A 6 1.63 8.55 2.56
CA LEU A 6 1.07 7.31 3.11
C LEU A 6 1.74 6.89 4.41
N ILE A 7 3.03 7.19 4.56
CA ILE A 7 3.86 6.79 5.71
C ILE A 7 4.04 7.89 6.76
N ASN A 8 3.44 9.07 6.56
CA ASN A 8 3.50 10.16 7.54
C ASN A 8 2.85 9.72 8.87
N PRO A 9 3.34 10.21 10.03
CA PRO A 9 2.77 9.85 11.33
C PRO A 9 1.31 10.30 11.48
N GLY A 10 0.63 9.69 12.45
CA GLY A 10 -0.77 9.98 12.75
C GLY A 10 -1.73 9.68 11.60
N ARG A 11 -2.96 10.17 11.74
CA ARG A 11 -3.99 10.17 10.69
C ARG A 11 -3.92 11.46 9.89
N GLY A 12 -4.31 11.44 8.62
CA GLY A 12 -4.42 12.69 7.83
C GLY A 12 -5.41 13.66 8.48
N ILE A 13 -5.15 14.97 8.37
CA ILE A 13 -6.03 16.03 8.89
C ILE A 13 -7.05 16.43 7.79
N ASN A 14 -6.66 16.31 6.53
CA ASN A 14 -7.52 16.48 5.36
C ASN A 14 -7.02 15.60 4.18
N MET A 15 -7.68 15.71 3.01
CA MET A 15 -7.33 14.92 1.82
C MET A 15 -5.93 15.24 1.25
N GLY A 16 -5.44 16.48 1.42
CA GLY A 16 -4.11 16.91 0.97
C GLY A 16 -2.97 16.18 1.68
N ASP A 17 -3.24 15.64 2.87
CA ASP A 17 -2.31 14.85 3.66
C ASP A 17 -2.21 13.39 3.20
N GLY A 18 -2.99 12.96 2.21
CA GLY A 18 -2.95 11.60 1.65
C GLY A 18 -2.20 11.52 0.32
N TRP A 19 -2.21 10.32 -0.26
CA TRP A 19 -1.92 10.11 -1.68
C TRP A 19 -3.24 10.12 -2.45
N GLU A 20 -3.29 10.86 -3.54
CA GLU A 20 -4.48 10.91 -4.41
C GLU A 20 -4.00 10.97 -5.86
N THR A 21 -4.65 10.21 -6.74
CA THR A 21 -4.35 10.21 -8.17
C THR A 21 -5.51 10.78 -8.99
N LYS A 22 -5.22 11.09 -10.26
CA LYS A 22 -6.25 11.56 -11.19
C LYS A 22 -7.16 10.39 -11.55
N ARG A 23 -8.46 10.66 -11.71
CA ARG A 23 -9.42 9.68 -12.21
C ARG A 23 -8.94 9.01 -13.48
N ARG A 24 -8.94 7.69 -13.49
CA ARG A 24 -8.51 6.87 -14.61
C ARG A 24 -9.72 6.49 -15.47
N ARG A 25 -9.56 6.58 -16.78
CA ARG A 25 -10.59 6.22 -17.79
C ARG A 25 -10.15 5.09 -18.72
N ALA A 26 -8.90 4.65 -18.59
CA ALA A 26 -8.30 3.56 -19.35
C ALA A 26 -8.05 2.36 -18.41
N PRO A 27 -7.91 1.13 -18.92
CA PRO A 27 -7.59 -0.03 -18.10
C PRO A 27 -6.33 0.16 -17.23
N GLY A 28 -6.25 -0.61 -16.15
CA GLY A 28 -5.14 -0.61 -15.20
C GLY A 28 -5.47 0.10 -13.89
N PHE A 29 -4.43 0.34 -13.10
CA PHE A 29 -4.52 0.94 -11.77
C PHE A 29 -3.27 1.73 -11.43
N ASP A 30 -3.38 2.64 -10.46
CA ASP A 30 -2.24 3.39 -9.95
C ASP A 30 -1.54 2.63 -8.83
N TRP A 31 -0.23 2.82 -8.70
CA TRP A 31 0.57 2.07 -7.73
C TRP A 31 1.79 2.87 -7.28
N CYS A 32 2.35 2.50 -6.13
CA CYS A 32 3.64 2.99 -5.68
C CYS A 32 4.41 1.88 -4.96
N ILE A 33 5.74 1.94 -5.01
CA ILE A 33 6.62 1.05 -4.25
C ILE A 33 7.09 1.81 -3.00
N LEU A 34 7.06 1.14 -1.85
CA LEU A 34 7.63 1.63 -0.60
C LEU A 34 8.66 0.64 -0.09
N ALA A 35 9.83 1.14 0.30
CA ALA A 35 10.82 0.38 1.05
C ALA A 35 10.44 0.39 2.55
N LEU A 36 10.58 -0.75 3.21
CA LEU A 36 10.44 -0.82 4.66
C LEU A 36 11.71 -0.26 5.33
N GLY A 37 11.53 0.47 6.44
CA GLY A 37 12.65 0.96 7.24
C GLY A 37 13.51 -0.18 7.83
N GLN A 38 12.91 -1.35 8.04
CA GLN A 38 13.59 -2.58 8.43
C GLN A 38 12.88 -3.78 7.83
N THR A 39 13.64 -4.77 7.39
CA THR A 39 13.06 -6.02 6.85
C THR A 39 12.42 -6.85 7.95
N GLY A 40 11.28 -7.48 7.66
CA GLY A 40 10.51 -8.22 8.65
C GLY A 40 9.35 -8.98 8.05
N ALA A 41 8.68 -9.78 8.88
CA ALA A 41 7.43 -10.44 8.52
C ALA A 41 6.24 -9.61 9.04
N ILE A 42 5.24 -9.42 8.19
CA ILE A 42 4.07 -8.59 8.46
C ILE A 42 3.00 -9.43 9.16
N GLU A 43 2.42 -8.88 10.23
CA GLU A 43 1.40 -9.54 11.05
C GLU A 43 0.06 -8.78 11.01
N LYS A 44 0.07 -7.50 10.63
CA LYS A 44 -1.15 -6.70 10.44
C LYS A 44 -0.91 -5.61 9.40
N ILE A 45 -1.93 -5.35 8.58
CA ILE A 45 -1.94 -4.24 7.63
C ILE A 45 -3.12 -3.33 7.96
N ASP A 46 -2.87 -2.04 8.11
CA ASP A 46 -3.93 -1.03 8.15
C ASP A 46 -3.88 -0.15 6.91
N ILE A 47 -5.02 0.00 6.23
CA ILE A 47 -5.23 0.92 5.12
C ILE A 47 -6.32 1.92 5.53
N ASP A 48 -5.94 3.20 5.62
CA ASP A 48 -6.86 4.27 6.03
C ASP A 48 -7.23 5.14 4.83
N THR A 49 -8.54 5.29 4.59
CA THR A 49 -9.12 6.16 3.57
C THR A 49 -9.63 7.49 4.15
N ALA A 50 -9.09 7.93 5.30
CA ALA A 50 -9.48 9.18 5.97
C ALA A 50 -9.65 10.35 5.01
N HIS A 51 -10.79 11.05 5.14
CA HIS A 51 -11.17 12.22 4.33
C HIS A 51 -11.49 11.95 2.85
N PHE A 52 -11.22 10.77 2.32
CA PHE A 52 -11.62 10.38 0.97
C PHE A 52 -13.05 9.83 1.00
N LYS A 53 -14.03 10.73 0.84
CA LYS A 53 -15.46 10.42 1.02
C LYS A 53 -16.21 10.08 -0.27
N GLY A 54 -15.69 10.52 -1.42
CA GLY A 54 -16.27 10.24 -2.74
C GLY A 54 -15.23 9.87 -3.80
N ASN A 55 -13.98 9.70 -3.38
CA ASN A 55 -12.83 9.43 -4.23
C ASN A 55 -11.79 8.54 -3.51
N PHE A 56 -12.25 7.70 -2.57
CA PHE A 56 -11.45 6.56 -2.12
C PHE A 56 -11.39 5.51 -3.24
N PRO A 57 -10.36 4.67 -3.31
CA PRO A 57 -10.32 3.60 -4.30
C PRO A 57 -11.41 2.57 -4.07
N ALA A 58 -11.85 1.88 -5.12
CA ALA A 58 -12.78 0.77 -4.95
C ALA A 58 -12.10 -0.39 -4.21
N GLN A 59 -10.87 -0.71 -4.62
CA GLN A 59 -10.09 -1.79 -4.02
C GLN A 59 -8.62 -1.41 -3.84
N VAL A 60 -7.97 -2.06 -2.88
CA VAL A 60 -6.51 -2.00 -2.69
C VAL A 60 -5.95 -3.41 -2.57
N SER A 61 -4.83 -3.67 -3.25
CA SER A 61 -4.01 -4.87 -3.04
C SER A 61 -2.56 -4.50 -2.73
N ILE A 62 -1.82 -5.42 -2.13
CA ILE A 62 -0.41 -5.23 -1.80
C ILE A 62 0.37 -6.45 -2.28
N GLN A 63 1.41 -6.20 -3.08
CA GLN A 63 2.44 -7.18 -3.40
C GLN A 63 3.69 -6.88 -2.58
N ALA A 64 4.50 -7.89 -2.29
CA ALA A 64 5.70 -7.72 -1.48
C ALA A 64 6.85 -8.59 -1.95
N VAL A 65 8.08 -8.16 -1.67
CA VAL A 65 9.28 -8.93 -1.98
C VAL A 65 10.37 -8.72 -0.93
N TYR A 66 11.21 -9.73 -0.78
CA TYR A 66 12.54 -9.56 -0.22
C TYR A 66 13.56 -9.48 -1.34
N VAL A 67 14.26 -8.36 -1.41
CA VAL A 67 15.38 -8.19 -2.32
C VAL A 67 16.50 -7.49 -1.56
N LYS A 68 17.71 -8.02 -1.72
CA LYS A 68 18.92 -7.46 -1.14
C LYS A 68 19.57 -6.54 -2.19
N ASP A 69 19.95 -5.33 -1.79
CA ASP A 69 20.74 -4.40 -2.61
C ASP A 69 20.10 -4.06 -3.98
N ALA A 70 18.77 -3.86 -4.03
CA ALA A 70 18.08 -3.50 -5.26
C ALA A 70 18.22 -2.02 -5.62
N THR A 71 18.26 -1.73 -6.93
CA THR A 71 18.18 -0.37 -7.48
C THR A 71 16.78 -0.08 -8.01
N ASP A 72 16.32 1.17 -7.98
CA ASP A 72 15.00 1.58 -8.47
C ASP A 72 14.68 1.09 -9.90
N PRO A 73 15.62 1.15 -10.89
CA PRO A 73 15.35 0.66 -12.24
C PRO A 73 15.07 -0.84 -12.32
N GLN A 74 15.55 -1.63 -11.36
CA GLN A 74 15.29 -3.06 -11.27
C GLN A 74 13.95 -3.33 -10.57
N LEU A 75 13.63 -2.57 -9.53
CA LEU A 75 12.41 -2.76 -8.72
C LEU A 75 11.14 -2.55 -9.54
N ILE A 76 11.07 -1.50 -10.35
CA ILE A 76 9.86 -1.11 -11.10
C ILE A 76 9.33 -2.26 -11.98
N PRO A 77 10.09 -2.81 -12.96
CA PRO A 77 9.59 -3.87 -13.82
C PRO A 77 9.35 -5.18 -13.07
N GLN A 78 10.17 -5.50 -12.06
CA GLN A 78 10.00 -6.73 -11.26
C GLN A 78 8.74 -6.68 -10.38
N SER A 79 8.34 -5.50 -9.93
CA SER A 79 7.21 -5.32 -9.01
C SER A 79 5.87 -5.79 -9.55
N MET A 80 5.73 -5.92 -10.87
CA MET A 80 4.56 -6.50 -11.51
C MET A 80 4.39 -7.99 -11.18
N PHE A 81 5.50 -8.69 -10.90
CA PHE A 81 5.56 -10.13 -10.68
C PHE A 81 5.77 -10.51 -9.22
N TRP A 82 5.81 -9.55 -8.30
CA TRP A 82 5.93 -9.85 -6.87
C TRP A 82 4.71 -10.63 -6.38
N PRO A 83 4.89 -11.60 -5.46
CA PRO A 83 3.75 -12.30 -4.87
C PRO A 83 2.86 -11.33 -4.09
N PHE A 84 1.56 -11.63 -4.03
CA PHE A 84 0.64 -10.88 -3.19
C PHE A 84 0.96 -11.11 -1.71
N LEU A 85 0.99 -10.03 -0.95
CA LEU A 85 0.94 -10.03 0.51
C LEU A 85 -0.51 -9.89 1.00
N LEU A 86 -1.32 -9.11 0.27
CA LEU A 86 -2.74 -8.92 0.47
C LEU A 86 -3.40 -8.86 -0.91
N GLU A 87 -4.31 -9.79 -1.19
CA GLU A 87 -5.13 -9.73 -2.41
C GLU A 87 -6.08 -8.53 -2.39
N ALA A 88 -6.72 -8.21 -3.52
CA ALA A 88 -7.58 -7.03 -3.61
C ALA A 88 -8.72 -7.08 -2.58
N GLN A 89 -8.77 -6.07 -1.71
CA GLN A 89 -9.79 -5.88 -0.69
C GLN A 89 -10.66 -4.68 -1.04
N ASP A 90 -11.96 -4.78 -0.81
CA ASP A 90 -12.90 -3.66 -0.96
C ASP A 90 -12.66 -2.61 0.11
N MET A 91 -12.66 -1.34 -0.32
CA MET A 91 -12.48 -0.20 0.57
C MET A 91 -13.79 0.52 0.82
N GLN A 92 -13.85 1.20 1.95
CA GLN A 92 -14.95 2.05 2.38
C GLN A 92 -14.47 3.50 2.50
N MET A 93 -15.41 4.42 2.41
CA MET A 93 -15.15 5.85 2.62
C MET A 93 -14.72 6.13 4.06
N ASP A 94 -13.70 6.98 4.23
CA ASP A 94 -13.29 7.55 5.54
C ASP A 94 -13.12 6.49 6.65
N HIS A 95 -12.46 5.38 6.34
CA HIS A 95 -12.44 4.18 7.17
C HIS A 95 -11.02 3.60 7.33
N ILE A 96 -10.75 2.99 8.49
CA ILE A 96 -9.52 2.23 8.73
C ILE A 96 -9.81 0.75 8.54
N HIS A 97 -9.25 0.17 7.48
CA HIS A 97 -9.36 -1.24 7.17
C HIS A 97 -8.18 -1.96 7.81
N SER A 98 -8.46 -2.89 8.73
CA SER A 98 -7.45 -3.68 9.42
C SER A 98 -7.50 -5.13 8.94
N PHE A 99 -6.39 -5.62 8.41
CA PHE A 99 -6.25 -6.98 7.89
C PHE A 99 -5.22 -7.75 8.72
N VAL A 100 -5.58 -8.98 9.07
CA VAL A 100 -4.70 -9.92 9.81
C VAL A 100 -4.82 -11.30 9.18
N ASN A 101 -6.05 -11.78 9.01
CA ASN A 101 -6.31 -13.13 8.49
C ASN A 101 -6.21 -13.20 6.97
N GLU A 102 -6.35 -12.06 6.30
CA GLU A 102 -6.28 -11.89 4.84
C GLU A 102 -4.83 -11.77 4.35
N ILE A 103 -3.87 -11.61 5.27
CA ILE A 103 -2.46 -11.53 4.93
C ILE A 103 -2.00 -12.92 4.51
N LEU A 104 -1.52 -13.02 3.27
CA LEU A 104 -1.01 -14.27 2.72
C LEU A 104 0.30 -14.66 3.41
N GLN A 105 0.56 -15.97 3.49
CA GLN A 105 1.80 -16.49 4.05
C GLN A 105 3.00 -15.97 3.28
N HIS A 106 4.01 -15.49 4.01
CA HIS A 106 5.22 -14.91 3.45
C HIS A 106 6.39 -15.04 4.44
N GLU A 107 7.61 -14.93 3.91
CA GLU A 107 8.82 -14.79 4.72
C GLU A 107 9.09 -13.33 5.08
N LYS A 108 10.32 -12.99 5.51
CA LYS A 108 10.67 -11.57 5.63
C LYS A 108 10.54 -10.86 4.28
N ILE A 109 10.13 -9.59 4.30
CA ILE A 109 10.05 -8.71 3.13
C ILE A 109 10.87 -7.44 3.35
N SER A 110 11.14 -6.73 2.27
CA SER A 110 11.93 -5.49 2.23
C SER A 110 11.20 -4.33 1.56
N HIS A 111 10.33 -4.65 0.60
CA HIS A 111 9.60 -3.69 -0.20
C HIS A 111 8.16 -4.16 -0.35
N ILE A 112 7.26 -3.20 -0.50
CA ILE A 112 5.88 -3.44 -0.92
C ILE A 112 5.54 -2.61 -2.14
N ARG A 113 4.62 -3.12 -2.95
CA ARG A 113 3.93 -2.37 -3.99
C ARG A 113 2.46 -2.32 -3.60
N ILE A 114 1.96 -1.10 -3.38
CA ILE A 114 0.55 -0.85 -3.10
C ILE A 114 -0.13 -0.55 -4.42
N ASN A 115 -1.23 -1.23 -4.71
CA ASN A 115 -2.02 -1.05 -5.91
C ASN A 115 -3.36 -0.44 -5.53
N MET A 116 -3.66 0.73 -6.08
CA MET A 116 -4.89 1.49 -5.85
C MET A 116 -5.81 1.35 -7.08
N ILE A 117 -6.92 0.65 -6.92
CA ILE A 117 -7.71 0.13 -8.04
C ILE A 117 -9.06 0.85 -8.15
N PRO A 118 -9.41 1.44 -9.32
CA PRO A 118 -8.51 1.78 -10.43
C PRO A 118 -7.67 3.06 -10.18
N ASP A 119 -8.17 3.92 -9.29
CA ASP A 119 -7.62 5.21 -8.90
C ASP A 119 -8.30 5.65 -7.59
N GLY A 120 -7.95 6.82 -7.05
CA GLY A 120 -8.62 7.39 -5.88
C GLY A 120 -7.61 8.00 -4.91
N GLY A 121 -7.91 7.90 -3.61
CA GLY A 121 -7.02 8.38 -2.57
C GLY A 121 -6.98 7.51 -1.31
N ILE A 122 -5.77 7.39 -0.78
CA ILE A 122 -5.45 6.65 0.45
C ILE A 122 -4.76 7.65 1.39
N SER A 123 -5.23 7.71 2.63
CA SER A 123 -4.66 8.58 3.64
C SER A 123 -3.37 8.00 4.20
N ARG A 124 -3.43 6.77 4.72
CA ARG A 124 -2.28 6.10 5.36
C ARG A 124 -2.23 4.63 5.03
N ILE A 125 -1.01 4.11 5.10
CA ILE A 125 -0.77 2.68 5.21
C ILE A 125 0.11 2.40 6.44
N ARG A 126 -0.20 1.33 7.18
CA ARG A 126 0.63 0.80 8.25
C ARG A 126 0.85 -0.68 8.03
N LEU A 127 2.10 -1.10 8.10
CA LEU A 127 2.49 -2.49 8.11
C LEU A 127 3.11 -2.76 9.49
N TRP A 128 2.40 -3.55 10.29
CA TRP A 128 2.87 -3.98 11.59
C TRP A 128 3.48 -5.37 11.44
N GLY A 129 4.59 -5.60 12.11
CA GLY A 129 5.28 -6.87 11.98
C GLY A 129 6.46 -6.97 12.91
N LYS A 130 7.11 -8.13 12.86
CA LYS A 130 8.32 -8.40 13.62
C LYS A 130 9.53 -8.26 12.74
N THR A 131 10.53 -7.54 13.25
CA THR A 131 11.85 -7.47 12.64
C THR A 131 12.47 -8.86 12.69
N LYS A 132 12.85 -9.39 11.52
CA LYS A 132 13.64 -10.63 11.44
C LYS A 132 15.07 -10.23 11.11
N SER A 133 15.94 -10.24 12.12
CA SER A 133 17.40 -10.11 11.96
C SER A 133 17.95 -11.31 11.21
#